data_AF-A0A8C2TVN9-F1
#
_entry.id   AF-A0A8C2TVN9-F1
#
_cell.length_a   1.000
_cell.length_b   1.000
_cell.length_c   1.000
_cell.angle_alpha   90.00
_cell.angle_beta   90.00
_cell.angle_gamma   90.00
#
_symmetry.space_group_name_H-M   'P 1'
#
loop_
_entity.id
_entity.type
_entity.pdbx_description
1 polymer ?
#
loop_
_entity_poly.entity_id
_entity_poly.type
_entity_poly.pdbx_seq_one_letter_code
_entity_poly.pdbx_strand_id
1 'polypeptide(L)'
;MIEAALACTHLPPKTRVFQIFRFESLRYICRLVNLYYRNRREPLESCTTVTGYFPAHTGEMNIQEYFSRISFDGSHKDADLQTLTAIFQHHIQAIPFENLSMHCGETIDLDLQSTYNKIVKKKRGGWCMETNYLLFWALQEMGYDVCILGGKSYDPAKKAYIDQINHILLKVVIKGSSYIVDAGFGGGPYQTWLPMLLISGKDQPQIPGIFRFTEDNGIWYLEKVKRKHYVPEGSVPLTDTPEMGNIRKLYSFTLEPKHIDDFQELNTYLQVCPDTILQKKSICSLQTTEGFYALVGWTFSDMKYKYKEDTDLLQTTTLTDEEVEKTLKDKFNIVLENKLIPVNVRGLPPNLVDTI
;
A
#
# COMPACT_ATOMS: atom_id res chain seq x y z
N MET A 1 -37.51 4.17 16.33
CA MET A 1 -38.39 5.19 16.96
C MET A 1 -39.02 4.56 18.18
N ILE A 2 -38.79 5.13 19.36
CA ILE A 2 -39.43 4.79 20.65
C ILE A 2 -40.32 5.98 21.04
N GLU A 3 -41.34 5.70 21.86
CA GLU A 3 -42.40 6.56 22.48
C GLU A 3 -43.74 6.57 21.72
N ALA A 4 -44.93 6.43 22.32
CA ALA A 4 -45.42 6.63 23.70
C ALA A 4 -46.67 5.72 23.99
N ALA A 5 -46.89 5.23 25.23
CA ALA A 5 -47.87 5.67 26.26
C ALA A 5 -49.36 5.71 25.79
N LEU A 6 -50.43 5.34 26.52
CA LEU A 6 -50.79 4.93 27.89
C LEU A 6 -52.30 4.56 27.85
N ALA A 7 -52.81 3.63 28.68
CA ALA A 7 -54.08 3.71 29.45
C ALA A 7 -54.67 2.33 29.83
N CYS A 8 -55.03 2.19 31.10
CA CYS A 8 -55.58 1.01 31.77
C CYS A 8 -57.12 0.88 31.64
N THR A 9 -57.67 -0.35 31.74
CA THR A 9 -58.59 -0.76 32.84
C THR A 9 -59.12 -2.22 32.68
N HIS A 10 -59.15 -2.94 33.83
CA HIS A 10 -59.96 -4.11 34.23
C HIS A 10 -59.63 -5.58 33.82
N LEU A 11 -59.45 -6.42 34.86
CA LEU A 11 -59.20 -7.89 34.99
C LEU A 11 -60.50 -8.74 34.79
N PRO A 12 -60.54 -10.12 34.77
CA PRO A 12 -59.64 -11.10 35.42
C PRO A 12 -59.40 -12.44 34.60
N PRO A 13 -59.11 -13.66 35.17
CA PRO A 13 -57.96 -14.48 34.72
C PRO A 13 -58.32 -15.90 34.19
N LYS A 14 -57.26 -16.62 33.76
CA LYS A 14 -57.16 -18.09 33.53
C LYS A 14 -57.50 -18.60 32.12
N THR A 15 -56.45 -18.83 31.31
CA THR A 15 -56.04 -20.18 30.86
C THR A 15 -54.54 -20.19 30.53
N ARG A 16 -53.71 -20.89 31.31
CA ARG A 16 -52.29 -21.14 30.95
C ARG A 16 -52.27 -22.25 29.90
N VAL A 17 -52.04 -21.89 28.64
CA VAL A 17 -51.55 -22.81 27.62
C VAL A 17 -50.05 -22.59 27.51
N PHE A 18 -49.29 -23.65 27.77
CA PHE A 18 -47.85 -23.73 27.51
C PHE A 18 -47.57 -23.37 26.05
N GLN A 19 -46.71 -22.38 25.80
CA GLN A 19 -46.09 -22.22 24.48
C GLN A 19 -44.59 -22.10 24.60
N ILE A 20 -43.97 -23.24 24.32
CA ILE A 20 -42.58 -23.40 23.90
C ILE A 20 -42.43 -22.69 22.55
N PHE A 21 -41.74 -21.56 22.50
CA PHE A 21 -41.17 -20.99 21.27
C PHE A 21 -39.63 -21.09 21.40
N ARG A 22 -39.03 -22.26 21.16
CA ARG A 22 -38.47 -22.74 19.88
C ARG A 22 -37.59 -21.71 19.15
N PHE A 23 -36.29 -21.74 19.45
CA PHE A 23 -35.10 -21.97 18.58
C PHE A 23 -35.11 -21.74 17.04
N GLU A 24 -36.19 -21.32 16.40
CA GLU A 24 -36.24 -21.11 14.93
C GLU A 24 -35.77 -19.71 14.50
N SER A 25 -35.79 -18.72 15.39
CA SER A 25 -35.41 -17.33 15.09
C SER A 25 -33.91 -17.16 14.80
N LEU A 26 -33.03 -17.89 15.51
CA LEU A 26 -31.58 -17.82 15.30
C LEU A 26 -31.13 -18.46 13.98
N ARG A 27 -31.76 -19.55 13.53
CA ARG A 27 -31.46 -20.16 12.22
C ARG A 27 -31.95 -19.30 11.06
N TYR A 28 -33.06 -18.59 11.23
CA TYR A 28 -33.59 -17.68 10.20
C TYR A 28 -32.71 -16.42 10.08
N ILE A 29 -32.24 -15.87 11.20
CA ILE A 29 -31.28 -14.74 11.20
C ILE A 29 -29.93 -15.18 10.61
N CYS A 30 -29.39 -16.35 10.97
CA CYS A 30 -28.16 -16.85 10.34
C CYS A 30 -28.31 -17.15 8.84
N ARG A 31 -29.49 -17.55 8.36
CA ARG A 31 -29.78 -17.72 6.92
C ARG A 31 -29.91 -16.37 6.21
N LEU A 32 -30.57 -15.38 6.82
CA LEU A 32 -30.69 -14.04 6.25
C LEU A 32 -29.35 -13.31 6.24
N VAL A 33 -28.52 -13.45 7.27
CA VAL A 33 -27.15 -12.90 7.30
C VAL A 33 -26.28 -13.62 6.26
N ASN A 34 -26.34 -14.95 6.15
CA ASN A 34 -25.62 -15.66 5.08
C ASN A 34 -26.13 -15.34 3.67
N LEU A 35 -27.43 -15.09 3.47
CA LEU A 35 -27.98 -14.64 2.19
C LEU A 35 -27.58 -13.20 1.88
N TYR A 36 -27.55 -12.33 2.89
CA TYR A 36 -27.12 -10.93 2.77
C TYR A 36 -25.63 -10.85 2.38
N TYR A 37 -24.77 -11.71 2.94
CA TYR A 37 -23.36 -11.82 2.53
C TYR A 37 -23.15 -12.61 1.22
N ARG A 38 -24.07 -13.49 0.81
CA ARG A 38 -23.99 -14.20 -0.49
C ARG A 38 -24.44 -13.36 -1.67
N ASN A 39 -25.40 -12.45 -1.50
CA ASN A 39 -26.07 -11.75 -2.60
C ASN A 39 -25.43 -10.39 -2.98
N ARG A 40 -24.32 -10.00 -2.35
CA ARG A 40 -23.46 -8.86 -2.77
C ARG A 40 -22.10 -9.31 -3.34
N ARG A 41 -22.01 -10.52 -3.88
CA ARG A 41 -20.94 -10.83 -4.84
C ARG A 41 -21.32 -10.17 -6.15
N GLU A 42 -21.00 -8.88 -6.29
CA GLU A 42 -20.74 -8.38 -7.64
C GLU A 42 -19.70 -9.31 -8.26
N PRO A 43 -19.81 -9.65 -9.55
CA PRO A 43 -18.76 -10.42 -10.19
C PRO A 43 -17.47 -9.64 -9.97
N LEU A 44 -16.49 -10.25 -9.32
CA LEU A 44 -15.13 -9.74 -9.30
C LEU A 44 -14.65 -9.84 -10.75
N GLU A 45 -14.99 -8.83 -11.55
CA GLU A 45 -14.75 -8.83 -12.98
C GLU A 45 -13.26 -9.02 -13.24
N SER A 46 -12.98 -9.93 -14.18
CA SER A 46 -11.64 -10.20 -14.68
C SER A 46 -11.00 -8.89 -15.15
N CYS A 47 -9.70 -8.72 -14.89
CA CYS A 47 -8.96 -7.56 -15.36
C CYS A 47 -8.74 -7.58 -16.89
N THR A 48 -9.01 -8.71 -17.55
CA THR A 48 -8.67 -8.98 -18.96
C THR A 48 -9.44 -8.11 -19.97
N THR A 49 -10.53 -7.43 -19.59
CA THR A 49 -11.30 -6.59 -20.54
C THR A 49 -10.69 -5.22 -20.84
N VAL A 50 -9.71 -4.77 -20.05
CA VAL A 50 -9.07 -3.43 -20.20
C VAL A 50 -7.61 -3.54 -20.63
N THR A 51 -7.02 -4.73 -20.54
CA THR A 51 -5.68 -5.00 -21.09
C THR A 51 -5.79 -5.16 -22.61
N GLY A 52 -5.85 -4.04 -23.32
CA GLY A 52 -5.52 -4.02 -24.74
C GLY A 52 -4.23 -4.80 -24.95
N TYR A 53 -4.23 -5.66 -25.96
CA TYR A 53 -3.09 -6.48 -26.36
C TYR A 53 -1.82 -5.62 -26.40
N PHE A 54 -0.92 -5.76 -25.41
CA PHE A 54 0.38 -5.12 -25.49
C PHE A 54 1.07 -5.70 -26.73
N PRO A 55 1.52 -4.87 -27.69
CA PRO A 55 2.27 -5.38 -28.82
C PRO A 55 3.45 -6.16 -28.25
N ALA A 56 3.64 -7.39 -28.73
CA ALA A 56 4.75 -8.25 -28.34
C ALA A 56 6.04 -7.41 -28.30
N HIS A 57 6.56 -7.16 -27.10
CA HIS A 57 7.73 -6.33 -26.92
C HIS A 57 8.88 -6.99 -27.68
N THR A 58 9.26 -6.38 -28.80
CA THR A 58 10.36 -6.85 -29.62
C THR A 58 11.68 -6.55 -28.90
N GLY A 59 12.06 -7.38 -27.92
CA GLY A 59 13.46 -7.78 -27.76
C GLY A 59 14.34 -7.23 -26.62
N GLU A 60 13.87 -6.46 -25.62
CA GLU A 60 14.82 -5.90 -24.61
C GLU A 60 14.55 -6.14 -23.12
N MET A 61 13.34 -6.57 -22.72
CA MET A 61 13.03 -6.87 -21.31
C MET A 61 12.96 -8.37 -21.09
N ASN A 62 13.53 -8.84 -19.98
CA ASN A 62 13.63 -10.25 -19.64
C ASN A 62 13.18 -10.48 -18.20
N ILE A 63 12.14 -11.31 -18.03
CA ILE A 63 11.63 -11.65 -16.69
C ILE A 63 12.71 -12.29 -15.79
N GLN A 64 13.70 -12.98 -16.36
CA GLN A 64 14.81 -13.57 -15.59
C GLN A 64 15.76 -12.52 -15.01
N GLU A 65 15.98 -11.40 -15.72
CA GLU A 65 16.75 -10.28 -15.17
C GLU A 65 15.98 -9.58 -14.06
N TYR A 66 14.65 -9.46 -14.19
CA TYR A 66 13.80 -8.98 -13.10
C TYR A 66 13.86 -9.90 -11.88
N PHE A 67 13.74 -11.22 -12.06
CA PHE A 67 13.89 -12.19 -10.96
C PHE A 67 15.27 -12.10 -10.31
N SER A 68 16.33 -11.95 -11.11
CA SER A 68 17.69 -11.69 -10.60
C SER A 68 17.76 -10.38 -9.81
N ARG A 69 17.10 -9.32 -10.28
CA ARG A 69 17.04 -8.01 -9.60
C ARG A 69 16.37 -8.08 -8.24
N ILE A 70 15.33 -8.90 -8.10
CA ILE A 70 14.62 -9.10 -6.83
C ILE A 70 15.16 -10.30 -6.01
N SER A 71 16.24 -10.94 -6.49
CA SER A 71 16.82 -12.14 -5.88
C SER A 71 15.81 -13.29 -5.70
N PHE A 72 14.91 -13.47 -6.65
CA PHE A 72 13.94 -14.57 -6.67
C PHE A 72 14.44 -15.71 -7.54
N ASP A 73 14.54 -16.91 -6.97
CA ASP A 73 14.96 -18.15 -7.65
C ASP A 73 13.89 -19.27 -7.59
N GLY A 74 12.70 -18.93 -7.09
CA GLY A 74 11.59 -19.86 -6.94
C GLY A 74 10.92 -20.26 -8.27
N SER A 75 10.07 -21.29 -8.20
CA SER A 75 9.18 -21.64 -9.32
C SER A 75 8.17 -20.52 -9.57
N HIS A 76 8.01 -20.14 -10.83
CA HIS A 76 7.03 -19.14 -11.29
C HIS A 76 6.06 -19.72 -12.34
N LYS A 77 5.96 -21.06 -12.41
CA LYS A 77 5.13 -21.75 -13.41
C LYS A 77 3.63 -21.63 -13.14
N ASP A 78 3.26 -21.43 -11.87
CA ASP A 78 1.88 -21.38 -11.43
C ASP A 78 1.53 -19.95 -11.00
N ALA A 79 0.50 -19.36 -11.60
CA ALA A 79 -0.06 -18.07 -11.22
C ALA A 79 -0.94 -18.21 -9.95
N ASP A 80 -0.34 -18.62 -8.84
CA ASP A 80 -1.00 -18.87 -7.56
C ASP A 80 -0.64 -17.85 -6.46
N LEU A 81 -1.36 -17.89 -5.34
CA LEU A 81 -1.18 -16.92 -4.26
C LEU A 81 0.19 -17.06 -3.58
N GLN A 82 0.74 -18.27 -3.53
CA GLN A 82 2.04 -18.52 -2.89
C GLN A 82 3.15 -17.84 -3.69
N THR A 83 3.15 -18.03 -5.00
CA THR A 83 4.09 -17.41 -5.94
C THR A 83 3.91 -15.89 -5.96
N LEU A 84 2.68 -15.38 -6.01
CA LEU A 84 2.39 -13.94 -5.93
C LEU A 84 2.98 -13.32 -4.66
N THR A 85 2.79 -13.99 -3.52
CA THR A 85 3.30 -13.52 -2.22
C THR A 85 4.82 -13.48 -2.21
N ALA A 86 5.48 -14.52 -2.71
CA ALA A 86 6.94 -14.59 -2.77
C ALA A 86 7.51 -13.48 -3.66
N ILE A 87 6.99 -13.32 -4.88
CA ILE A 87 7.43 -12.27 -5.80
C ILE A 87 7.23 -10.87 -5.18
N PHE A 88 6.07 -10.63 -4.58
CA PHE A 88 5.78 -9.35 -3.95
C PHE A 88 6.76 -9.02 -2.82
N GLN A 89 7.05 -9.99 -1.94
CA GLN A 89 8.01 -9.83 -0.85
C GLN A 89 9.44 -9.56 -1.35
N HIS A 90 9.89 -10.33 -2.34
CA HIS A 90 11.19 -10.13 -2.97
C HIS A 90 11.28 -8.75 -3.64
N HIS A 91 10.21 -8.29 -4.30
CA HIS A 91 10.15 -6.96 -4.91
C HIS A 91 10.35 -5.86 -3.87
N ILE A 92 9.52 -5.81 -2.82
CA ILE A 92 9.57 -4.74 -1.81
C ILE A 92 10.85 -4.76 -0.95
N GLN A 93 11.56 -5.88 -0.90
CA GLN A 93 12.82 -6.04 -0.18
C GLN A 93 14.06 -5.75 -1.02
N ALA A 94 13.94 -5.76 -2.35
CA ALA A 94 15.05 -5.53 -3.25
C ALA A 94 14.99 -4.18 -3.98
N ILE A 95 13.79 -3.68 -4.29
CA ILE A 95 13.56 -2.47 -5.07
C ILE A 95 13.08 -1.37 -4.10
N PRO A 96 13.89 -0.33 -3.85
CA PRO A 96 13.47 0.77 -3.00
C PRO A 96 12.32 1.56 -3.61
N PHE A 97 11.41 2.04 -2.77
CA PHE A 97 10.58 3.19 -3.14
C PHE A 97 11.45 4.43 -3.05
N GLU A 98 11.57 5.20 -4.14
CA GLU A 98 12.40 6.41 -4.15
C GLU A 98 11.95 7.44 -5.19
N ASN A 99 12.25 8.71 -4.92
CA ASN A 99 12.03 9.83 -5.85
C ASN A 99 13.32 10.61 -6.16
N LEU A 100 14.48 9.98 -5.99
CA LEU A 100 15.79 10.64 -6.04
C LEU A 100 16.09 11.24 -7.41
N SER A 101 15.56 10.66 -8.50
CA SER A 101 15.67 11.23 -9.84
C SER A 101 15.23 12.70 -9.89
N MET A 102 14.13 13.05 -9.21
CA MET A 102 13.63 14.44 -9.15
C MET A 102 14.61 15.39 -8.45
N HIS A 103 15.40 14.86 -7.51
CA HIS A 103 16.39 15.59 -6.71
C HIS A 103 17.81 15.50 -7.30
N CYS A 104 17.96 14.78 -8.40
CA CYS A 104 19.17 14.65 -9.21
C CYS A 104 19.07 15.43 -10.54
N GLY A 105 17.94 16.12 -10.78
CA GLY A 105 17.66 16.81 -12.04
C GLY A 105 17.35 15.86 -13.21
N GLU A 106 16.95 14.62 -12.91
CA GLU A 106 16.54 13.62 -13.89
C GLU A 106 15.02 13.67 -14.08
N THR A 107 14.57 13.52 -15.33
CA THR A 107 13.15 13.32 -15.64
C THR A 107 12.79 11.84 -15.52
N ILE A 108 11.59 11.57 -15.01
CA ILE A 108 10.99 10.24 -14.96
C ILE A 108 10.00 10.13 -16.12
N ASP A 109 10.38 9.34 -17.12
CA ASP A 109 9.49 8.97 -18.22
C ASP A 109 8.63 7.78 -17.79
N LEU A 110 7.31 7.91 -17.92
CA LEU A 110 6.37 6.85 -17.56
C LEU A 110 6.22 5.86 -18.72
N ASP A 111 7.33 5.24 -19.11
CA ASP A 111 7.38 4.16 -20.08
C ASP A 111 8.04 2.92 -19.49
N LEU A 112 7.59 1.74 -19.92
CA LEU A 112 7.99 0.48 -19.30
C LEU A 112 9.48 0.17 -19.55
N GLN A 113 10.00 0.51 -20.73
CA GLN A 113 11.38 0.22 -21.12
C GLN A 113 12.37 1.05 -20.28
N SER A 114 12.11 2.34 -20.10
CA SER A 114 12.90 3.23 -19.24
C SER A 114 12.78 2.83 -17.78
N THR A 115 11.57 2.50 -17.31
CA THR A 115 11.33 1.99 -15.95
C THR A 115 12.14 0.71 -15.70
N TYR A 116 12.10 -0.25 -16.63
CA TYR A 116 12.87 -1.49 -16.57
C TYR A 116 14.38 -1.22 -16.57
N ASN A 117 14.87 -0.40 -17.50
CA ASN A 117 16.29 -0.05 -17.58
C ASN A 117 16.78 0.62 -16.29
N LYS A 118 16.00 1.52 -15.70
CA LYS A 118 16.30 2.18 -14.43
C LYS A 118 16.32 1.19 -13.27
N ILE A 119 15.22 0.47 -13.04
CA ILE A 119 15.06 -0.36 -11.85
C ILE A 119 15.87 -1.66 -11.95
N VAL A 120 15.82 -2.34 -13.09
CA VAL A 120 16.44 -3.66 -13.30
C VAL A 120 17.91 -3.52 -13.67
N LYS A 121 18.22 -2.81 -14.76
CA LYS A 121 19.61 -2.73 -15.28
C LYS A 121 20.50 -1.81 -14.44
N LYS A 122 20.01 -0.62 -14.07
CA LYS A 122 20.75 0.35 -13.24
C LYS A 122 20.59 0.13 -11.73
N LYS A 123 19.83 -0.89 -11.33
CA LYS A 123 19.58 -1.26 -9.91
C LYS A 123 19.02 -0.12 -9.06
N ARG A 124 18.28 0.82 -9.66
CA ARG A 124 17.60 1.90 -8.94
C ARG A 124 16.29 1.40 -8.30
N GLY A 125 15.63 2.31 -7.60
CA GLY A 125 14.24 2.15 -7.21
C GLY A 125 13.31 2.99 -8.09
N GLY A 126 12.10 3.24 -7.62
CA GLY A 126 11.21 4.22 -8.21
C GLY A 126 10.03 4.52 -7.31
N TRP A 127 9.26 5.56 -7.63
CA TRP A 127 8.01 5.86 -6.93
C TRP A 127 6.87 4.97 -7.41
N CYS A 128 5.65 5.17 -6.88
CA CYS A 128 4.51 4.28 -7.12
C CYS A 128 4.27 3.96 -8.60
N MET A 129 4.39 4.97 -9.48
CA MET A 129 4.15 4.83 -10.91
C MET A 129 5.19 3.96 -11.63
N GLU A 130 6.40 3.87 -11.11
CA GLU A 130 7.48 3.06 -11.70
C GLU A 130 7.48 1.64 -11.10
N THR A 131 7.47 1.52 -9.78
CA THR A 131 7.55 0.21 -9.10
C THR A 131 6.31 -0.66 -9.33
N ASN A 132 5.10 -0.09 -9.23
CA ASN A 132 3.89 -0.85 -9.49
C ASN A 132 3.69 -1.12 -10.99
N TYR A 133 4.22 -0.28 -11.89
CA TYR A 133 4.16 -0.56 -13.32
C TYR A 133 5.11 -1.70 -13.72
N LEU A 134 6.32 -1.73 -13.17
CA LEU A 134 7.24 -2.86 -13.33
C LEU A 134 6.65 -4.15 -12.76
N LEU A 135 6.05 -4.09 -11.57
CA LEU A 135 5.40 -5.25 -10.96
C LEU A 135 4.20 -5.73 -11.78
N PHE A 136 3.40 -4.80 -12.32
CA PHE A 136 2.30 -5.11 -13.23
C PHE A 136 2.77 -5.91 -14.44
N TRP A 137 3.80 -5.41 -15.15
CA TRP A 137 4.40 -6.13 -16.28
C TRP A 137 4.89 -7.52 -15.87
N ALA A 138 5.64 -7.63 -14.77
CA ALA A 138 6.16 -8.92 -14.32
C ALA A 138 5.04 -9.93 -14.00
N LEU A 139 3.95 -9.48 -13.37
CA LEU A 139 2.80 -10.34 -13.07
C LEU A 139 2.02 -10.73 -14.34
N GLN A 140 1.92 -9.84 -15.34
CA GLN A 140 1.34 -10.19 -16.63
C GLN A 140 2.15 -11.25 -17.37
N GLU A 141 3.48 -11.10 -17.42
CA GLU A 141 4.39 -12.09 -18.04
C GLU A 141 4.29 -13.47 -17.35
N MET A 142 3.99 -13.48 -16.05
CA MET A 142 3.74 -14.70 -15.27
C MET A 142 2.32 -15.29 -15.47
N GLY A 143 1.46 -14.63 -16.25
CA GLY A 143 0.11 -15.11 -16.56
C GLY A 143 -0.95 -14.79 -15.48
N TYR A 144 -0.71 -13.84 -14.58
CA TYR A 144 -1.74 -13.37 -13.66
C TYR A 144 -2.78 -12.51 -14.38
N ASP A 145 -4.05 -12.65 -13.98
CA ASP A 145 -5.10 -11.70 -14.33
C ASP A 145 -4.93 -10.45 -13.44
N VAL A 146 -4.27 -9.43 -13.97
CA VAL A 146 -3.87 -8.22 -13.22
C VAL A 146 -4.25 -6.95 -13.97
N CYS A 147 -4.65 -5.91 -13.23
CA CYS A 147 -4.91 -4.58 -13.75
C CYS A 147 -4.44 -3.48 -12.79
N ILE A 148 -4.14 -2.31 -13.37
CA ILE A 148 -3.80 -1.08 -12.64
C ILE A 148 -5.09 -0.42 -12.16
N LEU A 149 -5.09 0.10 -10.94
CA LEU A 149 -6.12 0.96 -10.37
C LEU A 149 -5.54 2.32 -10.00
N GLY A 150 -6.40 3.34 -9.95
CA GLY A 150 -6.06 4.67 -9.46
C GLY A 150 -6.45 4.88 -8.00
N GLY A 151 -5.52 5.38 -7.19
CA GLY A 151 -5.71 5.69 -5.78
C GLY A 151 -5.53 7.17 -5.45
N LYS A 152 -6.17 7.59 -4.36
CA LYS A 152 -6.08 8.92 -3.75
C LYS A 152 -5.49 8.77 -2.36
N SER A 153 -4.31 9.31 -2.09
CA SER A 153 -3.70 9.23 -0.76
C SER A 153 -4.46 10.08 0.26
N TYR A 154 -4.46 9.65 1.52
CA TYR A 154 -4.97 10.43 2.63
C TYR A 154 -3.95 11.49 3.06
N ASP A 155 -4.38 12.75 3.19
CA ASP A 155 -3.61 13.86 3.75
C ASP A 155 -4.04 14.11 5.20
N PRO A 156 -3.19 13.78 6.20
CA PRO A 156 -3.50 14.03 7.60
C PRO A 156 -3.71 15.49 7.98
N ALA A 157 -3.12 16.48 7.29
CA ALA A 157 -3.37 17.91 7.62
C ALA A 157 -4.80 18.27 7.31
N LYS A 158 -5.17 17.94 6.08
CA LYS A 158 -6.47 18.27 5.53
C LYS A 158 -7.54 17.35 6.11
N LYS A 159 -7.14 16.28 6.79
CA LYS A 159 -7.99 15.22 7.32
C LYS A 159 -8.91 14.68 6.22
N ALA A 160 -8.38 14.58 5.01
CA ALA A 160 -9.13 14.28 3.80
C ALA A 160 -8.25 13.50 2.81
N TYR A 161 -8.88 12.73 1.94
CA TYR A 161 -8.20 12.18 0.77
C TYR A 161 -7.95 13.29 -0.24
N ILE A 162 -6.84 13.20 -0.97
CA ILE A 162 -6.54 14.15 -2.05
C ILE A 162 -7.63 14.06 -3.13
N ASP A 163 -8.01 15.20 -3.72
CA ASP A 163 -9.14 15.26 -4.65
C ASP A 163 -8.89 14.47 -5.94
N GLN A 164 -7.65 14.50 -6.44
CA GLN A 164 -7.22 13.83 -7.65
C GLN A 164 -6.48 12.52 -7.35
N ILE A 165 -6.52 11.61 -8.31
CA ILE A 165 -5.71 10.39 -8.28
C ILE A 165 -4.24 10.79 -8.27
N ASN A 166 -3.45 10.20 -7.37
CA ASN A 166 -2.03 10.49 -7.21
C ASN A 166 -1.20 9.23 -6.87
N HIS A 167 -1.83 8.07 -6.90
CA HIS A 167 -1.24 6.78 -6.57
C HIS A 167 -1.72 5.73 -7.56
N ILE A 168 -0.87 4.78 -7.91
CA ILE A 168 -1.27 3.58 -8.65
C ILE A 168 -1.06 2.35 -7.78
N LEU A 169 -1.93 1.36 -7.93
CA LEU A 169 -1.89 0.09 -7.23
C LEU A 169 -2.45 -1.01 -8.14
N LEU A 170 -2.23 -2.28 -7.81
CA LEU A 170 -2.61 -3.40 -8.67
C LEU A 170 -3.73 -4.23 -8.04
N LYS A 171 -4.69 -4.66 -8.86
CA LYS A 171 -5.64 -5.72 -8.53
C LYS A 171 -5.24 -6.99 -9.26
N VAL A 172 -5.09 -8.10 -8.53
CA VAL A 172 -4.79 -9.43 -9.07
C VAL A 172 -5.95 -10.38 -8.75
N VAL A 173 -6.43 -11.13 -9.75
CA VAL A 173 -7.49 -12.13 -9.60
C VAL A 173 -6.89 -13.53 -9.66
N ILE A 174 -7.08 -14.32 -8.59
CA ILE A 174 -6.63 -15.72 -8.51
C ILE A 174 -7.82 -16.58 -8.13
N LYS A 175 -8.20 -17.50 -9.04
CA LYS A 175 -9.30 -18.48 -8.82
C LYS A 175 -10.58 -17.82 -8.29
N GLY A 176 -10.93 -16.65 -8.84
CA GLY A 176 -12.13 -15.88 -8.48
C GLY A 176 -12.02 -15.03 -7.20
N SER A 177 -10.85 -14.94 -6.58
CA SER A 177 -10.58 -14.04 -5.45
C SER A 177 -9.71 -12.86 -5.89
N SER A 178 -10.06 -11.64 -5.49
CA SER A 178 -9.28 -10.45 -5.80
C SER A 178 -8.36 -10.05 -4.65
N TYR A 179 -7.13 -9.72 -5.00
CA TYR A 179 -6.09 -9.25 -4.09
C TYR A 179 -5.60 -7.89 -4.57
N ILE A 180 -5.32 -7.00 -3.64
CA ILE A 180 -4.59 -5.77 -3.90
C ILE A 180 -3.11 -6.03 -3.63
N VAL A 181 -2.28 -5.63 -4.59
CA VAL A 181 -0.83 -5.68 -4.51
C VAL A 181 -0.30 -4.29 -4.81
N ASP A 182 0.54 -3.78 -3.92
CA ASP A 182 1.02 -2.41 -3.98
C ASP A 182 2.42 -2.35 -3.40
N ALA A 183 3.43 -2.31 -4.25
CA ALA A 183 4.85 -2.17 -3.90
C ALA A 183 5.29 -0.70 -3.85
N GLY A 184 4.36 0.23 -4.06
CA GLY A 184 4.67 1.61 -4.39
C GLY A 184 4.11 2.67 -3.46
N PHE A 185 3.27 2.31 -2.48
CA PHE A 185 2.79 3.31 -1.52
C PHE A 185 3.91 3.85 -0.61
N GLY A 186 4.95 3.05 -0.37
CA GLY A 186 6.32 3.59 -0.31
C GLY A 186 6.71 4.47 0.88
N GLY A 187 5.92 4.52 1.96
CA GLY A 187 6.29 5.26 3.16
C GLY A 187 6.57 4.33 4.33
N GLY A 188 7.79 3.83 4.48
CA GLY A 188 8.26 3.10 5.68
C GLY A 188 7.27 2.12 6.30
N PRO A 189 6.55 2.49 7.39
CA PRO A 189 5.65 1.60 8.10
C PRO A 189 4.36 1.24 7.35
N TYR A 190 4.05 1.85 6.21
CA TYR A 190 2.75 1.69 5.52
C TYR A 190 2.74 0.64 4.41
N GLN A 191 3.90 0.10 4.08
CA GLN A 191 4.05 -0.96 3.09
C GLN A 191 3.45 -2.28 3.61
N THR A 192 2.54 -2.89 2.84
CA THR A 192 2.08 -4.26 3.10
C THR A 192 3.17 -5.24 2.66
N TRP A 193 3.28 -6.38 3.34
CA TRP A 193 4.22 -7.46 3.02
C TRP A 193 3.55 -8.67 2.38
N LEU A 194 2.21 -8.72 2.38
CA LEU A 194 1.43 -9.77 1.75
C LEU A 194 0.36 -9.16 0.84
N PRO A 195 0.00 -9.81 -0.28
CA PRO A 195 -1.18 -9.46 -1.06
C PRO A 195 -2.42 -9.35 -0.17
N MET A 196 -3.15 -8.25 -0.30
CA MET A 196 -4.28 -7.92 0.56
C MET A 196 -5.58 -8.43 -0.06
N LEU A 197 -6.25 -9.38 0.56
CA LEU A 197 -7.53 -9.91 0.07
C LEU A 197 -8.60 -8.80 0.11
N LEU A 198 -9.29 -8.59 -1.00
CA LEU A 198 -10.26 -7.50 -1.16
C LEU A 198 -11.61 -7.85 -0.50
N ILE A 199 -11.66 -7.76 0.83
CA ILE A 199 -12.87 -7.98 1.65
C ILE A 199 -13.03 -6.82 2.63
N SER A 200 -14.15 -6.11 2.52
CA SER A 200 -14.50 -5.00 3.41
C SER A 200 -14.71 -5.49 4.85
N GLY A 201 -14.17 -4.74 5.81
CA GLY A 201 -14.27 -4.98 7.26
C GLY A 201 -13.35 -6.08 7.80
N LYS A 202 -12.58 -6.77 6.95
CA LYS A 202 -11.71 -7.88 7.39
C LYS A 202 -10.34 -7.38 7.85
N ASP A 203 -9.97 -7.72 9.08
CA ASP A 203 -8.60 -7.56 9.57
C ASP A 203 -7.65 -8.55 8.91
N GLN A 204 -6.52 -8.02 8.44
CA GLN A 204 -5.45 -8.77 7.78
C GLN A 204 -4.13 -8.49 8.49
N PRO A 205 -3.81 -9.27 9.55
CA PRO A 205 -2.55 -9.12 10.29
C PRO A 205 -1.35 -9.47 9.40
N GLN A 206 -0.35 -8.60 9.38
CA GLN A 206 0.93 -8.80 8.73
C GLN A 206 2.07 -8.41 9.69
N ILE A 207 3.32 -8.65 9.31
CA ILE A 207 4.48 -8.23 10.12
C ILE A 207 4.48 -6.71 10.37
N PRO A 208 4.24 -5.83 9.37
CA PRO A 208 4.19 -4.38 9.58
C PRO A 208 3.01 -3.87 10.43
N GLY A 209 1.96 -4.68 10.60
CA GLY A 209 0.78 -4.32 11.38
C GLY A 209 -0.50 -4.96 10.83
N ILE A 210 -1.64 -4.55 11.38
CA ILE A 210 -2.95 -5.02 10.92
C ILE A 210 -3.46 -4.03 9.88
N PHE A 211 -3.78 -4.52 8.70
CA PHE A 211 -4.39 -3.74 7.64
C PHE A 211 -5.85 -4.14 7.46
N ARG A 212 -6.67 -3.20 7.04
CA ARG A 212 -8.11 -3.41 6.81
C ARG A 212 -8.56 -2.62 5.60
N PHE A 213 -9.39 -3.25 4.78
CA PHE A 213 -10.19 -2.53 3.81
C PHE A 213 -11.55 -2.18 4.39
N THR A 214 -12.04 -0.98 4.12
CA THR A 214 -13.47 -0.66 4.21
C THR A 214 -13.98 -0.25 2.84
N GLU A 215 -15.26 -0.44 2.59
CA GLU A 215 -15.92 -0.08 1.35
C GLU A 215 -17.17 0.73 1.67
N ASP A 216 -17.35 1.83 0.95
CA ASP A 216 -18.54 2.66 1.00
C ASP A 216 -18.85 3.19 -0.42
N ASN A 217 -20.05 2.89 -0.92
CA ASN A 217 -20.57 3.32 -2.22
C ASN A 217 -19.60 3.11 -3.40
N GLY A 218 -18.95 1.95 -3.47
CA GLY A 218 -18.01 1.58 -4.54
C GLY A 218 -16.59 2.12 -4.36
N ILE A 219 -16.33 2.89 -3.29
CA ILE A 219 -15.02 3.39 -2.94
C ILE A 219 -14.43 2.51 -1.84
N TRP A 220 -13.22 2.01 -2.09
CA TRP A 220 -12.45 1.21 -1.14
C TRP A 220 -11.43 2.09 -0.43
N TYR A 221 -11.20 1.80 0.84
CA TYR A 221 -10.26 2.54 1.69
C TYR A 221 -9.32 1.56 2.37
N LEU A 222 -8.02 1.81 2.27
CA LEU A 222 -7.01 1.08 3.03
C LEU A 222 -6.67 1.83 4.31
N GLU A 223 -6.74 1.11 5.43
CA GLU A 223 -6.36 1.60 6.74
C GLU A 223 -5.39 0.63 7.41
N LYS A 224 -4.51 1.16 8.27
CA LYS A 224 -3.56 0.40 9.08
C LYS A 224 -3.78 0.70 10.55
N VAL A 225 -3.91 -0.33 11.37
CA VAL A 225 -3.85 -0.19 12.84
C VAL A 225 -2.39 -0.01 13.25
N LYS A 226 -2.05 1.14 13.86
CA LYS A 226 -0.68 1.46 14.31
C LYS A 226 -0.31 0.61 15.55
N ARG A 227 0.94 0.12 15.62
CA ARG A 227 1.56 -0.49 16.82
C ARG A 227 2.31 0.58 17.62
N LYS A 228 2.65 0.30 18.89
CA LYS A 228 3.43 1.25 19.72
C LYS A 228 4.87 1.31 19.21
N HIS A 229 5.52 2.47 19.33
CA HIS A 229 6.94 2.62 18.99
C HIS A 229 7.77 2.86 20.26
N TYR A 230 8.92 2.20 20.36
CA TYR A 230 9.97 2.48 21.34
C TYR A 230 11.11 3.21 20.65
N VAL A 231 11.42 4.42 21.15
CA VAL A 231 12.49 5.29 20.65
C VAL A 231 13.58 5.36 21.73
N PRO A 232 14.79 4.85 21.51
CA PRO A 232 15.87 4.87 22.49
C PRO A 232 16.36 6.28 22.86
N GLU A 233 16.83 6.47 24.09
CA GLU A 233 17.49 7.71 24.54
C GLU A 233 18.67 8.08 23.63
N GLY A 234 18.71 9.35 23.19
CA GLY A 234 19.70 9.87 22.23
C GLY A 234 19.22 9.90 20.76
N SER A 235 18.06 9.31 20.45
CA SER A 235 17.42 9.46 19.14
C SER A 235 16.70 10.81 19.05
N VAL A 236 16.66 11.41 17.86
CA VAL A 236 15.89 12.65 17.64
C VAL A 236 14.40 12.33 17.84
N PRO A 237 13.66 13.06 18.70
CA PRO A 237 12.23 12.82 18.88
C PRO A 237 11.50 13.02 17.55
N LEU A 238 10.66 12.07 17.14
CA LEU A 238 9.64 12.38 16.13
C LEU A 238 8.72 13.42 16.76
N THR A 239 8.55 14.57 16.10
CA THR A 239 7.84 15.72 16.64
C THR A 239 6.34 15.51 16.83
N ASP A 240 5.79 14.35 16.49
CA ASP A 240 4.39 14.02 16.73
C ASP A 240 4.27 12.54 17.07
N THR A 241 4.24 12.19 18.37
CA THR A 241 3.70 10.90 18.82
C THR A 241 2.20 11.08 19.02
N PRO A 242 1.32 10.54 18.17
CA PRO A 242 -0.11 10.79 18.31
C PRO A 242 -0.69 10.03 19.51
N GLU A 243 -1.55 10.72 20.27
CA GLU A 243 -2.39 10.15 21.31
C GLU A 243 -3.37 9.09 20.80
N MET A 244 -3.89 8.29 21.73
CA MET A 244 -4.75 7.11 21.58
C MET A 244 -5.88 7.28 20.53
N GLY A 245 -5.79 6.53 19.43
CA GLY A 245 -6.71 6.59 18.29
C GLY A 245 -6.16 5.76 17.11
N ASN A 246 -6.11 4.44 17.29
CA ASN A 246 -5.14 3.51 16.69
C ASN A 246 -5.19 3.26 15.16
N ILE A 247 -5.89 4.04 14.34
CA ILE A 247 -6.09 3.76 12.90
C ILE A 247 -5.48 4.87 12.04
N ARG A 248 -4.58 4.49 11.13
CA ARG A 248 -4.05 5.35 10.07
C ARG A 248 -4.77 5.07 8.76
N LYS A 249 -5.41 6.09 8.19
CA LYS A 249 -5.90 6.08 6.81
C LYS A 249 -4.74 6.23 5.83
N LEU A 250 -4.70 5.41 4.78
CA LEU A 250 -3.62 5.39 3.79
C LEU A 250 -4.07 5.98 2.46
N TYR A 251 -4.99 5.32 1.78
CA TYR A 251 -5.51 5.75 0.49
C TYR A 251 -6.92 5.21 0.23
N SER A 252 -7.61 5.81 -0.72
CA SER A 252 -8.88 5.35 -1.26
C SER A 252 -8.78 5.06 -2.75
N PHE A 253 -9.54 4.12 -3.29
CA PHE A 253 -9.53 3.76 -4.71
C PHE A 253 -10.89 3.20 -5.16
N THR A 254 -11.11 3.16 -6.47
CA THR A 254 -12.23 2.42 -7.09
C THR A 254 -11.69 1.18 -7.78
N LEU A 255 -12.57 0.23 -8.11
CA LEU A 255 -12.18 -0.98 -8.84
C LEU A 255 -12.16 -0.81 -10.36
N GLU A 256 -12.31 0.44 -10.84
CA GLU A 256 -12.26 0.79 -12.24
C GLU A 256 -10.82 0.62 -12.76
N PRO A 257 -10.56 -0.31 -13.69
CA PRO A 257 -9.23 -0.49 -14.26
C PRO A 257 -8.79 0.77 -15.00
N LYS A 258 -7.50 1.08 -14.92
CA LYS A 258 -6.86 2.21 -15.60
C LYS A 258 -5.76 1.71 -16.53
N HIS A 259 -5.47 2.50 -17.57
CA HIS A 259 -4.28 2.32 -18.39
C HIS A 259 -3.14 3.16 -17.85
N ILE A 260 -1.88 2.75 -18.04
CA ILE A 260 -0.74 3.54 -17.55
C ILE A 260 -0.70 4.94 -18.21
N ASP A 261 -1.19 5.04 -19.44
CA ASP A 261 -1.25 6.30 -20.20
C ASP A 261 -2.16 7.35 -19.55
N ASP A 262 -3.15 6.91 -18.76
CA ASP A 262 -4.03 7.82 -17.99
C ASP A 262 -3.25 8.64 -16.94
N PHE A 263 -2.01 8.24 -16.65
CA PHE A 263 -1.15 8.84 -15.62
C PHE A 263 0.01 9.67 -16.19
N GLN A 264 0.15 9.81 -17.52
CA GLN A 264 1.27 10.55 -18.14
C GLN A 264 1.31 12.02 -17.71
N GLU A 265 0.18 12.72 -17.84
CA GLU A 265 0.08 14.14 -17.44
C GLU A 265 0.31 14.33 -15.95
N LEU A 266 -0.23 13.41 -15.14
CA LEU A 266 -0.05 13.41 -13.69
C LEU A 266 1.41 13.14 -13.30
N ASN A 267 2.09 12.22 -13.97
CA ASN A 267 3.51 11.95 -13.81
C ASN A 267 4.34 13.20 -14.08
N THR A 268 4.09 13.92 -15.18
CA THR A 268 4.77 15.19 -15.48
C THR A 268 4.46 16.25 -14.43
N TYR A 269 3.20 16.39 -14.00
CA TYR A 269 2.79 17.39 -13.01
C TYR A 269 3.43 17.16 -11.63
N LEU A 270 3.39 15.92 -11.12
CA LEU A 270 3.88 15.60 -9.78
C LEU A 270 5.42 15.73 -9.65
N GLN A 271 6.15 15.63 -10.77
CA GLN A 271 7.60 15.85 -10.83
C GLN A 271 8.02 17.31 -10.69
N VAL A 272 7.13 18.27 -10.92
CA VAL A 272 7.47 19.71 -10.91
C VAL A 272 6.61 20.53 -9.95
N CYS A 273 5.49 19.99 -9.48
CA CYS A 273 4.60 20.69 -8.58
C CYS A 273 5.27 20.93 -7.21
N PRO A 274 5.59 22.19 -6.86
CA PRO A 274 6.40 22.50 -5.67
C PRO A 274 5.67 22.15 -4.36
N ASP A 275 4.35 22.00 -4.41
CA ASP A 275 3.55 21.74 -3.24
C ASP A 275 3.42 20.27 -2.86
N THR A 276 3.97 19.37 -3.67
CA THR A 276 3.93 17.93 -3.42
C THR A 276 4.98 17.49 -2.39
N ILE A 277 4.67 16.38 -1.71
CA ILE A 277 5.64 15.62 -0.90
C ILE A 277 6.90 15.29 -1.70
N LEU A 278 6.75 14.94 -2.98
CA LEU A 278 7.86 14.52 -3.83
C LEU A 278 8.87 15.64 -4.08
N GLN A 279 8.43 16.91 -4.15
CA GLN A 279 9.34 18.06 -4.28
C GLN A 279 9.85 18.56 -2.93
N LYS A 280 9.07 18.41 -1.87
CA LYS A 280 9.42 18.87 -0.51
C LYS A 280 10.36 17.92 0.23
N LYS A 281 10.51 16.68 -0.24
CA LYS A 281 11.36 15.65 0.37
C LYS A 281 12.02 14.74 -0.67
N SER A 282 13.32 14.51 -0.52
CA SER A 282 14.01 13.40 -1.15
C SER A 282 13.85 12.16 -0.26
N ILE A 283 13.26 11.11 -0.80
CA ILE A 283 12.81 9.92 -0.07
C ILE A 283 13.41 8.69 -0.73
N CYS A 284 13.93 7.79 0.09
CA CYS A 284 14.26 6.43 -0.31
C CYS A 284 13.89 5.48 0.84
N SER A 285 13.08 4.46 0.58
CA SER A 285 12.61 3.49 1.57
C SER A 285 12.76 2.08 1.03
N LEU A 286 13.20 1.14 1.87
CA LEU A 286 13.37 -0.27 1.50
C LEU A 286 12.94 -1.16 2.65
N GLN A 287 12.09 -2.15 2.38
CA GLN A 287 11.70 -3.12 3.39
C GLN A 287 12.87 -4.09 3.62
N THR A 288 13.04 -4.53 4.86
CA THR A 288 14.02 -5.56 5.22
C THR A 288 13.29 -6.81 5.68
N THR A 289 14.02 -7.86 6.03
CA THR A 289 13.44 -9.08 6.61
C THR A 289 12.82 -8.85 7.99
N GLU A 290 13.24 -7.79 8.70
CA GLU A 290 12.81 -7.49 10.08
C GLU A 290 12.01 -6.18 10.20
N GLY A 291 11.98 -5.36 9.16
CA GLY A 291 11.52 -3.98 9.28
C GLY A 291 11.70 -3.17 8.00
N PHE A 292 12.21 -1.95 8.12
CA PHE A 292 12.54 -1.14 6.93
C PHE A 292 13.64 -0.13 7.24
N TYR A 293 14.34 0.26 6.17
CA TYR A 293 15.18 1.45 6.15
C TYR A 293 14.46 2.58 5.43
N ALA A 294 14.66 3.80 5.89
CA ALA A 294 14.23 4.99 5.18
C ALA A 294 15.23 6.14 5.30
N LEU A 295 15.43 6.86 4.21
CA LEU A 295 16.29 8.03 4.12
C LEU A 295 15.48 9.20 3.58
N VAL A 296 15.44 10.29 4.36
CA VAL A 296 14.61 11.47 4.10
C VAL A 296 15.45 12.73 4.22
N GLY A 297 15.87 13.27 3.07
CA GLY A 297 17.00 14.22 3.03
C GLY A 297 18.20 13.63 3.78
N TRP A 298 18.54 14.22 4.92
CA TRP A 298 19.64 13.80 5.79
C TRP A 298 19.24 12.85 6.93
N THR A 299 17.97 12.48 7.04
CA THR A 299 17.48 11.68 8.17
C THR A 299 17.39 10.22 7.76
N PHE A 300 18.30 9.40 8.26
CA PHE A 300 18.24 7.95 8.13
C PHE A 300 17.47 7.34 9.29
N SER A 301 16.54 6.45 9.00
CA SER A 301 15.73 5.72 9.97
C SER A 301 15.83 4.22 9.72
N ASP A 302 16.07 3.47 10.79
CA ASP A 302 16.06 2.01 10.84
C ASP A 302 14.93 1.57 11.79
N MET A 303 13.90 0.98 11.22
CA MET A 303 12.78 0.43 11.97
C MET A 303 12.91 -1.08 12.02
N LYS A 304 12.75 -1.66 13.21
CA LYS A 304 12.56 -3.11 13.42
C LYS A 304 11.16 -3.37 13.96
N TYR A 305 10.39 -4.18 13.25
CA TYR A 305 9.07 -4.57 13.69
C TYR A 305 9.12 -5.60 14.82
N LYS A 306 8.18 -5.51 15.77
CA LYS A 306 8.01 -6.49 16.87
C LYS A 306 9.30 -6.71 17.68
N TYR A 307 10.07 -5.64 17.90
CA TYR A 307 11.25 -5.67 18.74
C TYR A 307 10.93 -6.13 20.18
N LYS A 308 9.77 -5.73 20.68
CA LYS A 308 9.12 -6.27 21.89
C LYS A 308 7.65 -6.55 21.57
N GLU A 309 6.95 -7.23 22.47
CA GLU A 309 5.51 -7.48 22.33
C GLU A 309 4.77 -6.16 22.03
N ASP A 310 4.05 -6.14 20.90
CA ASP A 310 3.33 -4.98 20.35
C ASP A 310 4.13 -3.67 20.19
N THR A 311 5.46 -3.75 20.12
CA THR A 311 6.33 -2.57 20.06
C THR A 311 7.40 -2.68 18.97
N ASP A 312 7.47 -1.66 18.11
CA ASP A 312 8.50 -1.51 17.09
C ASP A 312 9.67 -0.67 17.62
N LEU A 313 10.90 -0.95 17.17
CA LEU A 313 12.10 -0.18 17.52
C LEU A 313 12.44 0.75 16.35
N LEU A 314 12.48 2.05 16.61
CA LEU A 314 12.89 3.05 15.62
C LEU A 314 14.18 3.72 16.07
N GLN A 315 15.21 3.64 15.23
CA GLN A 315 16.46 4.38 15.40
C GLN A 315 16.58 5.41 14.28
N THR A 316 16.95 6.65 14.64
CA THR A 316 17.07 7.74 13.68
C THR A 316 18.39 8.47 13.85
N THR A 317 19.10 8.67 12.74
CA THR A 317 20.39 9.35 12.69
C THR A 317 20.33 10.48 11.66
N THR A 318 20.93 11.62 12.00
CA THR A 318 21.15 12.72 11.04
C THR A 318 22.50 12.52 10.38
N LEU A 319 22.53 12.56 9.05
CA LEU A 319 23.69 12.35 8.20
C LEU A 319 24.23 13.68 7.65
N THR A 320 25.52 13.69 7.32
CA THR A 320 26.15 14.69 6.46
C THR A 320 25.90 14.38 4.97
N ASP A 321 26.20 15.32 4.08
CA ASP A 321 26.07 15.11 2.62
C ASP A 321 26.86 13.89 2.12
N GLU A 322 28.09 13.70 2.62
CA GLU A 322 28.94 12.56 2.26
C GLU A 322 28.37 11.22 2.77
N GLU A 323 27.74 11.24 3.94
CA GLU A 323 27.11 10.05 4.53
C GLU A 323 25.81 9.66 3.82
N VAL A 324 25.10 10.59 3.18
CA VAL A 324 23.88 10.32 2.42
C VAL A 324 24.17 9.39 1.25
N GLU A 325 25.14 9.71 0.39
CA GLU A 325 25.47 8.88 -0.77
C GLU A 325 26.04 7.51 -0.35
N LYS A 326 26.87 7.49 0.69
CA LYS A 326 27.35 6.23 1.27
C LYS A 326 26.19 5.37 1.78
N THR A 327 25.21 5.97 2.46
CA THR A 327 24.04 5.27 2.99
C THR A 327 23.16 4.72 1.86
N LEU A 328 22.95 5.48 0.78
CA LEU A 328 22.23 5.00 -0.41
C LEU A 328 22.87 3.73 -0.98
N LYS A 329 24.19 3.71 -1.09
CA LYS A 329 24.93 2.53 -1.57
C LYS A 329 24.86 1.37 -0.58
N ASP A 330 25.20 1.61 0.68
CA ASP A 330 25.40 0.55 1.68
C ASP A 330 24.08 -0.07 2.17
N LYS A 331 23.00 0.72 2.23
CA LYS A 331 21.70 0.30 2.79
C LYS A 331 20.62 0.06 1.75
N PHE A 332 20.66 0.77 0.63
CA PHE A 332 19.63 0.70 -0.41
C PHE A 332 20.15 0.11 -1.73
N ASN A 333 21.45 -0.16 -1.84
CA ASN A 333 22.12 -0.62 -3.06
C ASN A 333 21.88 0.33 -4.26
N ILE A 334 21.75 1.63 -3.98
CA ILE A 334 21.56 2.68 -4.98
C ILE A 334 22.90 3.35 -5.27
N VAL A 335 23.22 3.49 -6.55
CA VAL A 335 24.29 4.35 -7.06
C VAL A 335 23.66 5.37 -7.99
N LEU A 336 23.91 6.66 -7.73
CA LEU A 336 23.37 7.76 -8.53
C LEU A 336 24.38 8.16 -9.61
N GLU A 337 23.88 8.51 -10.79
CA GLU A 337 24.69 9.01 -11.91
C GLU A 337 24.96 10.51 -11.76
N ASN A 338 23.95 11.24 -11.27
CA ASN A 338 24.00 12.67 -11.02
C ASN A 338 24.06 12.98 -9.52
N LYS A 339 24.63 14.13 -9.18
CA LYS A 339 24.72 14.61 -7.80
C LYS A 339 23.32 14.79 -7.20
N LEU A 340 23.06 14.16 -6.06
CA LEU A 340 21.84 14.36 -5.30
C LEU A 340 21.86 15.72 -4.59
N ILE A 341 20.73 16.41 -4.61
CA ILE A 341 20.47 17.56 -3.73
C ILE A 341 19.43 17.08 -2.70
N PRO A 342 19.85 16.66 -1.49
CA PRO A 342 18.88 16.18 -0.50
C PRO A 342 17.93 17.31 -0.10
N VAL A 343 16.64 16.98 0.04
CA VAL A 343 15.62 17.94 0.47
C VAL A 343 14.84 17.33 1.62
N ASN A 344 14.66 18.09 2.69
CA ASN A 344 13.75 17.74 3.79
C ASN A 344 13.22 19.01 4.44
N VAL A 345 12.20 19.61 3.83
CA VAL A 345 11.57 20.83 4.35
C VAL A 345 10.88 20.49 5.69
N ARG A 346 11.36 21.11 6.78
CA ARG A 346 10.80 21.00 8.14
C ARG A 346 9.60 21.94 8.32
N GLY A 347 8.76 21.67 9.32
CA GLY A 347 7.59 22.52 9.60
C GLY A 347 6.46 22.42 8.58
N LEU A 348 6.51 21.41 7.72
CA LEU A 348 5.31 20.95 7.02
C LEU A 348 4.31 20.49 8.08
N PRO A 349 3.01 20.74 7.90
CA PRO A 349 2.04 20.32 8.90
C PRO A 349 2.19 18.79 9.15
N PRO A 350 1.81 18.26 10.34
CA PRO A 350 2.20 16.93 10.89
C PRO A 350 2.20 15.74 9.91
N ASN A 351 1.42 15.85 8.86
CA ASN A 351 1.14 15.07 7.66
C ASN A 351 2.32 14.45 6.89
N LEU A 352 3.55 14.63 7.34
CA LEU A 352 4.70 14.44 6.45
C LEU A 352 5.94 13.89 7.14
N VAL A 353 6.04 14.08 8.45
CA VAL A 353 6.97 13.34 9.34
C VAL A 353 6.41 11.95 9.65
N ASP A 354 5.09 11.84 9.58
CA ASP A 354 4.32 10.64 9.87
C ASP A 354 4.24 9.67 8.68
N THR A 355 4.83 10.00 7.51
CA THR A 355 4.76 9.19 6.27
C THR A 355 5.96 8.28 6.03
N ILE A 356 6.98 8.28 6.89
CA ILE A 356 8.23 7.54 6.65
C ILE A 356 8.66 6.81 7.91
#